data_AF-A0A2M8A6E4-F1
#
_entry.id   AF-A0A2M8A6E4-F1
#
_cell.length_a   1.000
_cell.length_b   1.000
_cell.length_c   1.000
_cell.angle_alpha   90.00
_cell.angle_beta   90.00
_cell.angle_gamma   90.00
#
_symmetry.space_group_name_H-M   'P 1'
#
loop_
_entity.id
_entity.type
_entity.pdbx_description
1 polymer ?
#
loop_
_entity_poly.entity_id
_entity_poly.type
_entity_poly.pdbx_seq_one_letter_code
_entity_poly.pdbx_strand_id
1 'polypeptide(L)'
;QKEFLLDFFKKEAAKSSNVHQYQFWRHDNKPIELWSNKVIKHKIDYTHSNPVEAGLVYKPEAYVYSSAKDYAGEKGLLDDVVVFQMFD
;
A
#
# COMPACT_ATOMS: atom_id res chain seq x y z
N GLN A 1 23.30 3.96 8.94
CA GLN A 1 21.91 3.76 8.48
C GLN A 1 20.89 3.80 9.62
N LYS A 2 21.05 3.03 10.71
CA LYS A 2 20.14 3.05 11.88
C LYS A 2 20.01 4.42 12.56
N GLU A 3 21.14 5.05 12.89
CA GLU A 3 21.14 6.32 13.63
C GLU A 3 20.44 7.45 12.86
N PHE A 4 20.65 7.49 11.54
CA PHE A 4 19.97 8.41 10.64
C PHE A 4 18.44 8.25 10.72
N LEU A 5 17.92 7.02 10.59
CA LEU A 5 16.48 6.78 10.67
C LEU A 5 15.91 7.16 12.04
N LEU A 6 16.62 6.82 13.12
CA LEU A 6 16.21 7.19 14.47
C LEU A 6 16.19 8.71 14.67
N ASP A 7 17.14 9.45 14.12
CA ASP A 7 17.14 10.92 14.15
C ASP A 7 15.93 11.51 13.40
N PHE A 8 15.60 10.95 12.22
CA PHE A 8 14.39 11.33 11.50
C PHE A 8 13.12 11.04 12.30
N PHE A 9 12.99 9.85 12.89
CA PHE A 9 11.81 9.51 13.68
C PHE A 9 11.67 10.37 14.94
N LYS A 10 12.77 10.80 15.57
CA LYS A 10 12.73 11.77 16.67
C LYS A 10 12.21 13.13 16.21
N LYS A 11 12.71 13.61 15.06
CA LYS A 11 12.28 14.89 14.48
C LYS A 11 10.79 14.88 14.16
N GLU A 12 10.25 13.79 13.63
CA GLU A 12 8.81 13.67 13.39
C GLU A 12 8.01 13.55 14.69
N ALA A 13 8.50 12.82 15.71
CA ALA A 13 7.84 12.76 17.02
C ALA A 13 7.71 14.13 17.68
N ALA A 14 8.75 14.97 17.59
CA ALA A 14 8.73 16.32 18.17
C ALA A 14 7.64 17.24 17.59
N LYS A 15 7.08 16.90 16.41
CA LYS A 15 5.98 17.65 15.77
C LYS A 15 4.59 17.21 16.27
N SER A 16 4.52 16.18 17.09
CA SER A 16 3.28 15.53 17.49
C SER A 16 3.15 15.50 19.02
N SER A 17 2.04 16.01 19.54
CA SER A 17 1.82 16.12 21.00
C SER A 17 1.55 14.77 21.68
N ASN A 18 1.15 13.76 20.92
CA ASN A 18 0.79 12.43 21.42
C ASN A 18 1.85 11.35 21.12
N VAL A 19 3.00 11.72 20.57
CA VAL A 19 4.12 10.80 20.32
C VAL A 19 5.33 11.20 21.14
N HIS A 20 5.90 10.26 21.88
CA HIS A 20 6.90 10.57 22.91
C HIS A 20 8.33 10.60 22.38
N GLN A 21 8.80 9.49 21.76
CA GLN A 21 10.23 9.34 21.43
C GLN A 21 10.51 9.22 19.93
N TYR A 22 9.73 8.45 19.20
CA TYR A 22 9.95 8.18 17.77
C TYR A 22 8.61 8.03 17.06
N GLN A 23 8.42 8.77 15.97
CA GLN A 23 7.25 8.65 15.11
C GLN A 23 7.66 7.96 13.81
N PHE A 24 7.22 6.72 13.64
CA PHE A 24 7.38 5.98 12.39
C PHE A 24 6.16 6.16 11.49
N TRP A 25 4.96 6.02 12.05
CA TRP A 25 3.70 6.15 11.33
C TRP A 25 3.24 7.60 11.24
N ARG A 26 2.65 7.98 10.11
CA ARG A 26 1.90 9.24 10.01
C ARG A 26 0.51 9.07 10.63
N HIS A 27 -0.03 10.15 11.20
CA HIS A 27 -1.38 10.14 11.80
C HIS A 27 -2.52 10.13 10.77
N ASP A 28 -2.29 10.65 9.56
CA ASP A 28 -3.28 10.66 8.49
C ASP A 28 -3.30 9.33 7.73
N ASN A 29 -4.47 8.71 7.64
CA ASN A 29 -4.75 7.45 6.97
C ASN A 29 -5.63 7.59 5.71
N LYS A 30 -6.08 8.81 5.36
CA LYS A 30 -6.88 9.13 4.16
C LYS A 30 -7.91 8.05 3.75
N PRO A 31 -8.94 7.79 4.57
CA PRO A 31 -9.96 6.80 4.22
C PRO A 31 -10.75 7.29 3.01
N ILE A 32 -11.03 6.38 2.08
CA ILE A 32 -11.86 6.65 0.91
C ILE A 32 -12.96 5.59 0.89
N GLU A 33 -14.21 6.05 0.91
CA GLU A 33 -15.37 5.18 0.79
C GLU A 33 -15.41 4.49 -0.58
N LEU A 34 -15.92 3.25 -0.63
CA LEU A 34 -16.07 2.48 -1.85
C LEU A 34 -17.56 2.27 -2.14
N TRP A 35 -18.19 3.23 -2.83
CA TRP A 35 -19.65 3.29 -2.99
C TRP A 35 -20.18 2.66 -4.28
N SER A 36 -19.31 2.18 -5.16
CA SER A 36 -19.73 1.53 -6.41
C SER A 36 -18.67 0.59 -6.95
N ASN A 37 -19.09 -0.38 -7.75
CA ASN A 37 -18.19 -1.29 -8.47
C ASN A 37 -17.14 -0.52 -9.27
N LYS A 38 -17.53 0.54 -9.98
CA LYS A 38 -16.58 1.39 -10.72
C LYS A 38 -15.48 1.97 -9.81
N VAL A 39 -15.84 2.43 -8.62
CA VAL A 39 -14.89 3.01 -7.66
C VAL A 39 -14.00 1.94 -7.05
N ILE A 40 -14.55 0.78 -6.71
CA ILE A 40 -13.79 -0.38 -6.24
C ILE A 40 -12.72 -0.77 -7.27
N LYS A 41 -13.10 -0.92 -8.54
CA LYS A 41 -12.19 -1.31 -9.64
C LYS A 41 -11.04 -0.32 -9.77
N HIS A 42 -11.38 0.97 -9.82
CA HIS A 42 -10.38 2.04 -9.87
C HIS A 42 -9.40 1.98 -8.68
N LYS A 43 -9.86 1.67 -7.45
CA LYS A 43 -8.97 1.57 -6.29
C LYS A 43 -8.10 0.31 -6.29
N ILE A 44 -8.59 -0.80 -6.81
CA ILE A 44 -7.79 -2.01 -7.07
C ILE A 44 -6.67 -1.65 -8.06
N ASP A 45 -7.02 -1.09 -9.23
CA ASP A 45 -6.08 -0.72 -10.29
C ASP A 45 -5.01 0.27 -9.80
N TYR A 46 -5.44 1.29 -9.05
CA TYR A 46 -4.54 2.27 -8.43
C TYR A 46 -3.54 1.61 -7.47
N THR A 47 -4.04 0.72 -6.59
CA THR A 47 -3.21 0.05 -5.60
C THR A 47 -2.16 -0.84 -6.26
N HIS A 48 -2.53 -1.57 -7.31
CA HIS A 48 -1.61 -2.42 -8.07
C HIS A 48 -0.61 -1.63 -8.92
N SER A 49 -1.00 -0.43 -9.38
CA SER A 49 -0.10 0.45 -10.14
C SER A 49 0.92 1.19 -9.27
N ASN A 50 0.66 1.38 -7.97
CA ASN A 50 1.55 2.13 -7.06
C ASN A 50 3.03 1.70 -7.10
N PRO A 51 3.37 0.39 -7.08
CA PRO A 51 4.77 -0.04 -7.19
C PRO A 51 5.43 0.30 -8.53
N VAL A 52 4.64 0.39 -9.61
CA VAL A 52 5.12 0.80 -10.94
C VAL A 52 5.39 2.30 -10.98
N GLU A 53 4.43 3.10 -10.52
CA GLU A 53 4.57 4.56 -10.43
C GLU A 53 5.72 4.96 -9.49
N ALA A 54 5.97 4.18 -8.45
CA ALA A 54 7.11 4.37 -7.55
C ALA A 54 8.46 3.91 -8.15
N GLY A 55 8.46 3.32 -9.35
CA GLY A 55 9.67 2.83 -10.04
C GLY A 55 10.28 1.57 -9.42
N LEU A 56 9.54 0.84 -8.57
CA LEU A 56 10.03 -0.37 -7.91
C LEU A 56 10.01 -1.58 -8.84
N VAL A 57 9.04 -1.63 -9.75
CA VAL A 57 8.85 -2.72 -10.73
C VAL A 57 8.33 -2.18 -12.05
N TYR A 58 8.55 -2.90 -13.16
CA TYR A 58 8.03 -2.52 -14.48
C TYR A 58 6.58 -2.98 -14.73
N LYS A 59 6.09 -3.94 -13.95
CA LYS A 59 4.75 -4.50 -14.07
C LYS A 59 4.13 -4.69 -12.68
N PRO A 60 2.82 -4.45 -12.50
CA PRO A 60 2.15 -4.62 -11.21
C PRO A 60 2.39 -5.98 -10.55
N GLU A 61 2.30 -7.06 -11.32
CA GLU A 61 2.37 -8.45 -10.86
C GLU A 61 3.79 -8.86 -10.41
N ALA A 62 4.81 -8.09 -10.80
CA ALA A 62 6.18 -8.31 -10.36
C ALA A 62 6.42 -7.86 -8.92
N TYR A 63 5.52 -7.05 -8.33
CA TYR A 63 5.63 -6.66 -6.92
C TYR A 63 5.07 -7.77 -6.02
N VAL A 64 5.96 -8.61 -5.49
CA VAL A 64 5.64 -9.84 -4.74
C VAL A 64 4.77 -9.60 -3.51
N TYR A 65 4.84 -8.41 -2.89
CA TYR A 65 4.04 -8.05 -1.71
C TYR A 65 2.71 -7.37 -2.07
N SER A 66 2.12 -7.73 -3.21
CA SER A 66 0.82 -7.26 -3.68
C SER A 66 0.01 -8.43 -4.23
N SER A 67 -1.32 -8.32 -4.16
CA SER A 67 -2.25 -9.27 -4.79
C SER A 67 -2.40 -9.08 -6.30
N ALA A 68 -1.66 -8.14 -6.92
CA ALA A 68 -1.72 -7.90 -8.37
C ALA A 68 -1.55 -9.19 -9.18
N LYS A 69 -0.67 -10.09 -8.70
CA LYS A 69 -0.43 -11.39 -9.32
C LYS A 69 -1.65 -12.32 -9.27
N ASP A 70 -2.36 -12.35 -8.13
CA ASP A 70 -3.61 -13.10 -7.98
C ASP A 70 -4.71 -12.56 -8.92
N TYR A 71 -4.78 -11.24 -9.08
CA TYR A 71 -5.72 -10.60 -10.03
C TYR A 71 -5.37 -10.89 -11.50
N ALA A 72 -4.11 -11.18 -11.82
CA ALA A 72 -3.68 -11.62 -13.14
C ALA A 72 -3.92 -13.12 -13.40
N GLY A 73 -4.53 -13.84 -12.46
CA GLY A 73 -4.79 -15.28 -12.57
C GLY A 73 -3.58 -16.16 -12.30
N GLU A 74 -2.51 -15.58 -11.75
CA GLU A 74 -1.32 -16.31 -11.31
C GLU A 74 -1.33 -16.53 -9.80
N LYS A 75 -0.54 -17.48 -9.31
CA LYS A 75 -0.39 -17.70 -7.86
C LYS A 75 0.44 -16.57 -7.23
N GLY A 76 -0.17 -15.80 -6.33
CA GLY A 76 0.48 -14.81 -5.49
C GLY A 76 1.33 -15.42 -4.36
N LEU A 77 1.75 -14.56 -3.43
CA LEU A 77 2.62 -14.96 -2.31
C LEU A 77 1.86 -15.80 -1.25
N LEU A 78 0.57 -15.54 -1.08
CA LEU A 78 -0.26 -16.18 -0.06
C LEU A 78 -1.12 -17.27 -0.70
N ASP A 79 -1.34 -18.34 0.06
CA ASP A 79 -2.28 -19.39 -0.32
C ASP A 79 -3.73 -18.97 -0.03
N ASP A 80 -4.67 -19.58 -0.76
CA ASP A 80 -6.13 -19.45 -0.55
C ASP A 80 -6.68 -18.01 -0.63
N VAL A 81 -6.03 -17.13 -1.41
CA VAL A 81 -6.51 -15.78 -1.68
C VAL A 81 -7.69 -15.81 -2.65
N VAL A 82 -8.81 -15.20 -2.25
CA VAL A 82 -9.96 -14.95 -3.12
C VAL A 82 -9.93 -13.50 -3.57
N VAL A 83 -9.85 -13.30 -4.88
CA VAL A 83 -9.89 -11.96 -5.50
C VAL A 83 -11.32 -11.61 -5.90
N PHE A 84 -11.71 -10.37 -5.65
CA PHE A 84 -13.00 -9.85 -6.09
C PHE A 84 -12.94 -9.57 -7.59
N GLN A 85 -13.77 -10.26 -8.38
CA GLN A 85 -13.90 -10.05 -9.82
C GLN A 85 -15.27 -9.45 -10.17
N MET A 86 -15.26 -8.46 -11.05
CA MET A 86 -16.48 -7.92 -11.64
C MET A 86 -16.64 -8.52 -13.03
N PHE A 87 -17.79 -9.11 -13.28
CA PHE A 87 -18.23 -9.46 -14.62
C PHE A 87 -19.08 -8.29 -15.11
N ASP A 88 -18.71 -7.74 -16.27
CA ASP A 88 -19.46 -6.68 -16.93
C ASP A 88 -20.82 -7.21 -17.44
#